data_AF-A0A4Z2BHH7-F1
#
_entry.id   AF-A0A4Z2BHH7-F1
#
_cell.length_a   1.000
_cell.length_b   1.000
_cell.length_c   1.000
_cell.angle_alpha   90.00
_cell.angle_beta   90.00
_cell.angle_gamma   90.00
#
_symmetry.space_group_name_H-M   'P 1'
#
loop_
_entity.id
_entity.type
_entity.pdbx_description
1 polymer ?
#
loop_
_entity_poly.entity_id
_entity_poly.type
_entity_poly.pdbx_seq_one_letter_code
_entity_poly.pdbx_strand_id
1 'polypeptide(L)'
;MRMRNPLHRKKLQLALRAFSTKTVEKSSELDYIWVARWLDDIGLPQYKDQFHEARVDGRMIQYLTVNDLFESKGHQSAPHLSIKCAIHVLHVNKFNPNCLRRRPGEERNPSPSEVVQWSNHRVMEWLRSVDLAEFAPNLRGSGVHGGLIILEPRFSSETLALLLNIPPQKTLLRRHLATAFSALVGAQAAQEKREYANATGHVPLTTTAKVKPKKLGFTQFSHLRKRKQDDSLDYICPMDTGAVAVNGGSPPPSAALKGLSPPRQADQQEDEVETGAQTGSKH
;
A
#
# COMPACT_ATOMS: atom_id res chain seq x y z
N MET A 1 -2.95 4.71 35.41
CA MET A 1 -1.75 4.62 34.55
C MET A 1 -1.89 5.62 33.39
N ARG A 2 -1.15 6.75 33.38
CA ARG A 2 -1.32 7.79 32.36
C ARG A 2 -0.45 7.44 31.14
N MET A 3 -0.97 6.66 30.20
CA MET A 3 -0.27 6.35 28.94
C MET A 3 0.06 7.66 28.23
N ARG A 4 1.34 7.96 27.98
CA ARG A 4 1.78 9.21 27.35
C ARG A 4 1.74 9.15 25.82
N ASN A 5 2.02 7.99 25.24
CA ASN A 5 2.06 7.79 23.79
C ASN A 5 0.62 7.66 23.22
N PRO A 6 0.20 8.55 22.30
CA PRO A 6 -1.12 8.49 21.67
C PRO A 6 -1.40 7.18 20.92
N LEU A 7 -0.38 6.59 20.28
CA LEU A 7 -0.50 5.31 19.56
C LEU A 7 -0.80 4.14 20.51
N HIS A 8 -0.22 4.13 21.72
CA HIS A 8 -0.58 3.14 22.74
C HIS A 8 -2.04 3.27 23.19
N ARG A 9 -2.54 4.52 23.33
CA ARG A 9 -3.96 4.76 23.66
C ARG A 9 -4.86 4.27 22.54
N LYS A 10 -4.51 4.56 21.29
CA LYS A 10 -5.26 4.12 20.11
C LYS A 10 -5.29 2.59 20.00
N LYS A 11 -4.16 1.90 20.22
CA LYS A 11 -4.11 0.44 20.28
C LYS A 11 -5.12 -0.13 21.26
N LEU A 12 -5.15 0.40 22.49
CA LEU A 12 -6.08 -0.03 23.53
C LEU A 12 -7.54 0.25 23.14
N GLN A 13 -7.82 1.44 22.59
CA GLN A 13 -9.16 1.80 22.11
C GLN A 13 -9.66 0.84 21.02
N LEU A 14 -8.81 0.49 20.05
CA LEU A 14 -9.16 -0.46 18.99
C LEU A 14 -9.37 -1.88 19.54
N ALA A 15 -8.52 -2.33 20.49
CA ALA A 15 -8.67 -3.62 21.13
C ALA A 15 -9.99 -3.72 21.94
N LEU A 16 -10.32 -2.69 22.71
CA LEU A 16 -11.57 -2.61 23.46
C LEU A 16 -12.78 -2.59 22.52
N ARG A 17 -12.73 -1.82 21.42
CA ARG A 17 -13.78 -1.79 20.41
C ARG A 17 -14.02 -3.19 19.83
N ALA A 18 -12.98 -3.90 19.41
CA ALA A 18 -13.08 -5.24 18.85
C ALA A 18 -13.68 -6.24 19.86
N PHE A 19 -13.30 -6.14 21.13
CA PHE A 19 -13.86 -6.95 22.20
C PHE A 19 -15.37 -6.66 22.39
N SER A 20 -15.76 -5.39 22.42
CA SER A 20 -17.16 -4.99 22.57
C SER A 20 -18.03 -5.39 21.38
N THR A 21 -17.52 -5.31 20.16
CA THR A 21 -18.27 -5.65 18.94
C THR A 21 -18.21 -7.13 18.56
N LYS A 22 -17.41 -7.93 19.28
CA LYS A 22 -17.14 -9.36 18.99
C LYS A 22 -16.70 -9.59 17.54
N THR A 23 -16.06 -8.61 16.91
CA THR A 23 -15.67 -8.66 15.51
C THR A 23 -14.25 -9.18 15.40
N VAL A 24 -14.06 -10.27 14.64
CA VAL A 24 -12.73 -10.82 14.33
C VAL A 24 -12.34 -10.35 12.93
N GLU A 25 -11.35 -9.47 12.85
CA GLU A 25 -10.82 -8.94 11.60
C GLU A 25 -9.52 -9.66 11.25
N LYS A 26 -9.28 -9.97 9.96
CA LYS A 26 -8.03 -10.61 9.54
C LYS A 26 -6.78 -9.81 9.89
N SER A 27 -6.89 -8.48 9.87
CA SER A 27 -5.82 -7.56 10.30
C SER A 27 -5.33 -7.81 11.73
N SER A 28 -6.17 -8.42 12.58
CA SER A 28 -5.83 -8.72 13.96
C SER A 28 -4.82 -9.85 14.15
N GLU A 29 -4.58 -10.65 13.11
CA GLU A 29 -3.57 -11.71 13.09
C GLU A 29 -2.15 -11.16 12.86
N LEU A 30 -2.04 -9.91 12.38
CA LEU A 30 -0.76 -9.28 12.07
C LEU A 30 -0.26 -8.54 13.31
N ASP A 31 0.73 -9.11 13.98
CA ASP A 31 1.33 -8.48 15.16
C ASP A 31 2.29 -7.33 14.79
N TYR A 32 2.82 -6.66 15.82
CA TYR A 32 3.73 -5.53 15.61
C TYR A 32 5.11 -5.93 15.07
N ILE A 33 5.49 -7.21 15.18
CA ILE A 33 6.73 -7.75 14.61
C ILE A 33 6.55 -7.94 13.10
N TRP A 34 5.40 -8.45 12.68
CA TRP A 34 5.01 -8.52 11.28
C TRP A 34 4.96 -7.12 10.67
N VAL A 35 4.35 -6.13 11.34
CA VAL A 35 4.31 -4.75 10.84
C VAL A 35 5.72 -4.17 10.67
N ALA A 36 6.64 -4.44 11.60
CA ALA A 36 8.03 -4.00 11.46
C ALA A 36 8.74 -4.64 10.25
N ARG A 37 8.45 -5.90 9.91
CA ARG A 37 8.96 -6.56 8.69
C ARG A 37 8.29 -6.03 7.42
N TRP A 38 6.99 -5.74 7.49
CA TRP A 38 6.23 -5.14 6.40
C TRP A 38 6.75 -3.76 6.03
N LEU A 39 7.23 -2.97 7.00
CA LEU A 39 7.92 -1.69 6.74
C LEU A 39 9.18 -1.87 5.88
N ASP A 40 9.95 -2.96 6.05
CA ASP A 40 11.06 -3.27 5.14
C ASP A 40 10.53 -3.57 3.73
N ASP A 41 9.45 -4.36 3.63
CA ASP A 41 8.87 -4.76 2.35
C ASP A 41 8.34 -3.60 1.53
N ILE A 42 7.84 -2.54 2.16
CA ILE A 42 7.33 -1.36 1.46
C ILE A 42 8.42 -0.29 1.27
N GLY A 43 9.65 -0.55 1.70
CA GLY A 43 10.81 0.33 1.52
C GLY A 43 10.89 1.47 2.53
N LEU A 44 10.34 1.30 3.73
CA LEU A 44 10.28 2.27 4.82
C LEU A 44 10.94 1.78 6.14
N PRO A 45 12.15 1.18 6.11
CA PRO A 45 12.82 0.63 7.29
C PRO A 45 13.10 1.66 8.39
N GLN A 46 13.23 2.95 8.03
CA GLN A 46 13.51 4.04 8.97
C GLN A 46 12.38 4.30 10.00
N TYR A 47 11.18 3.77 9.77
CA TYR A 47 10.04 3.90 10.70
C TYR A 47 9.90 2.69 11.64
N LYS A 48 10.74 1.67 11.51
CA LYS A 48 10.59 0.40 12.24
C LYS A 48 10.67 0.57 13.74
N ASP A 49 11.69 1.26 14.23
CA ASP A 49 11.89 1.43 15.68
C ASP A 49 10.70 2.15 16.30
N GLN A 50 10.23 3.21 15.65
CA GLN A 50 9.06 3.95 16.10
C GLN A 50 7.80 3.08 16.13
N PHE A 51 7.49 2.35 15.05
CA PHE A 51 6.30 1.49 14.98
C PHE A 51 6.39 0.35 16.00
N HIS A 52 7.59 -0.21 16.20
CA HIS A 52 7.87 -1.29 17.13
C HIS A 52 7.70 -0.84 18.59
N GLU A 53 8.25 0.33 18.96
CA GLU A 53 8.08 0.94 20.29
C GLU A 53 6.62 1.32 20.56
N ALA A 54 5.93 1.83 19.54
CA ALA A 54 4.51 2.15 19.60
C ALA A 54 3.59 0.91 19.55
N ARG A 55 4.15 -0.29 19.36
CA ARG A 55 3.42 -1.56 19.25
C ARG A 55 2.34 -1.53 18.17
N VAL A 56 2.60 -0.88 17.04
CA VAL A 56 1.67 -0.78 15.91
C VAL A 56 1.44 -2.16 15.32
N ASP A 57 0.22 -2.68 15.41
CA ASP A 57 -0.21 -3.98 14.86
C ASP A 57 -1.13 -3.79 13.64
N GLY A 58 -1.55 -4.88 13.00
CA GLY A 58 -2.39 -4.82 11.81
C GLY A 58 -3.75 -4.18 12.04
N ARG A 59 -4.34 -4.31 13.24
CA ARG A 59 -5.55 -3.53 13.59
C ARG A 59 -5.25 -2.05 13.52
N MET A 60 -4.15 -1.61 14.12
CA MET A 60 -3.77 -0.20 14.03
C MET A 60 -3.55 0.24 12.58
N ILE A 61 -2.83 -0.56 11.77
CA ILE A 61 -2.61 -0.29 10.34
C ILE A 61 -3.92 -0.05 9.59
N GLN A 62 -4.93 -0.89 9.79
CA GLN A 62 -6.27 -0.75 9.18
C GLN A 62 -6.95 0.57 9.53
N TYR A 63 -6.65 1.14 10.70
CA TYR A 63 -7.31 2.33 11.24
C TYR A 63 -6.35 3.52 11.42
N LEU A 64 -5.19 3.53 10.74
CA LEU A 64 -4.26 4.65 10.82
C LEU A 64 -4.88 5.88 10.17
N THR A 65 -4.78 7.02 10.84
CA THR A 65 -5.13 8.34 10.33
C THR A 65 -3.87 9.07 9.91
N VAL A 66 -4.05 10.12 9.11
CA VAL A 66 -2.96 11.00 8.72
C VAL A 66 -2.25 11.57 9.96
N ASN A 67 -3.00 11.95 10.99
CA ASN A 67 -2.45 12.48 12.24
C ASN A 67 -1.55 11.48 12.98
N ASP A 68 -1.89 10.19 12.96
CA ASP A 68 -1.07 9.14 13.61
C ASP A 68 0.32 9.03 12.96
N LEU A 69 0.43 9.30 11.66
CA LEU A 69 1.72 9.36 10.97
C LEU A 69 2.49 10.65 11.25
N PHE A 70 1.80 11.77 11.48
CA PHE A 70 2.42 13.09 11.72
C PHE A 70 2.84 13.36 13.17
N GLU A 71 2.38 12.57 14.14
CA GLU A 71 2.91 12.61 15.52
C GLU A 71 4.30 11.95 15.64
N SER A 72 4.77 11.29 14.58
CA SER A 72 6.20 11.00 14.37
C SER A 72 6.95 12.28 13.99
N LYS A 73 8.11 12.52 14.57
CA LYS A 73 8.87 13.76 14.33
C LYS A 73 9.14 13.99 12.84
N GLY A 74 8.47 14.99 12.27
CA GLY A 74 8.98 15.86 11.21
C GLY A 74 9.12 15.28 9.80
N HIS A 75 8.29 15.81 8.91
CA HIS A 75 8.62 16.17 7.53
C HIS A 75 8.95 15.01 6.54
N GLN A 76 7.94 14.50 5.84
CA GLN A 76 7.91 14.40 4.36
C GLN A 76 6.49 14.04 3.88
N SER A 77 6.10 14.45 2.67
CA SER A 77 4.83 14.03 2.03
C SER A 77 4.90 12.64 1.38
N ALA A 78 6.08 12.19 0.93
CA ALA A 78 6.21 10.89 0.27
C ALA A 78 5.84 9.65 1.13
N PRO A 79 6.17 9.60 2.45
CA PRO A 79 5.89 8.42 3.28
C PRO A 79 4.40 8.11 3.46
N HIS A 80 3.53 9.12 3.55
CA HIS A 80 2.11 8.86 3.79
C HIS A 80 1.41 8.27 2.56
N LEU A 81 1.79 8.68 1.34
CA LEU A 81 1.26 8.08 0.11
C LEU A 81 1.76 6.65 -0.06
N SER A 82 3.03 6.39 0.24
CA SER A 82 3.58 5.03 0.27
C SER A 82 2.81 4.14 1.24
N ILE A 83 2.66 4.56 2.51
CA ILE A 83 1.90 3.81 3.52
C ILE A 83 0.44 3.64 3.08
N LYS A 84 -0.21 4.68 2.52
CA LYS A 84 -1.57 4.60 2.00
C LYS A 84 -1.73 3.52 0.95
N CYS A 85 -0.89 3.54 -0.08
CA CYS A 85 -0.93 2.56 -1.15
C CYS A 85 -0.66 1.15 -0.62
N ALA A 86 0.29 1.00 0.31
CA ALA A 86 0.58 -0.29 0.91
C ALA A 86 -0.59 -0.83 1.75
N ILE A 87 -1.28 0.02 2.52
CA ILE A 87 -2.49 -0.36 3.26
C ILE A 87 -3.62 -0.74 2.29
N HIS A 88 -3.78 -0.03 1.18
CA HIS A 88 -4.73 -0.41 0.15
C HIS A 88 -4.42 -1.81 -0.42
N VAL A 89 -3.15 -2.12 -0.67
CA VAL A 89 -2.72 -3.47 -1.08
C VAL A 89 -3.11 -4.52 -0.04
N LEU A 90 -2.95 -4.23 1.27
CA LEU A 90 -3.41 -5.14 2.32
C LEU A 90 -4.93 -5.34 2.29
N HIS A 91 -5.72 -4.27 2.12
CA HIS A 91 -7.17 -4.36 2.05
C HIS A 91 -7.66 -5.25 0.91
N VAL A 92 -7.18 -5.02 -0.32
CA VAL A 92 -7.60 -5.81 -1.49
C VAL A 92 -7.14 -7.27 -1.38
N ASN A 93 -6.08 -7.53 -0.62
CA ASN A 93 -5.59 -8.89 -0.30
C ASN A 93 -6.10 -9.42 1.04
N LYS A 94 -7.15 -8.82 1.61
CA LYS A 94 -7.81 -9.27 2.85
C LYS A 94 -6.85 -9.45 4.04
N PHE A 95 -5.83 -8.59 4.14
CA PHE A 95 -4.77 -8.65 5.15
C PHE A 95 -4.02 -9.99 5.19
N ASN A 96 -3.90 -10.69 4.05
CA ASN A 96 -3.04 -11.88 3.96
C ASN A 96 -1.58 -11.50 4.28
N PRO A 97 -0.92 -12.11 5.29
CA PRO A 97 0.44 -11.76 5.69
C PRO A 97 1.50 -11.99 4.59
N ASN A 98 1.18 -12.78 3.57
CA ASN A 98 2.07 -13.17 2.48
C ASN A 98 1.70 -12.52 1.14
N CYS A 99 0.89 -11.46 1.12
CA CYS A 99 0.43 -10.84 -0.12
C CYS A 99 1.55 -10.11 -0.91
N LEU A 100 2.66 -9.74 -0.27
CA LEU A 100 3.76 -9.03 -0.94
C LEU A 100 4.79 -10.01 -1.52
N ARG A 101 5.14 -9.80 -2.79
CA ARG A 101 6.14 -10.61 -3.50
C ARG A 101 7.53 -10.02 -3.34
N ARG A 102 8.46 -10.82 -2.83
CA ARG A 102 9.89 -10.48 -2.67
C ARG A 102 10.75 -11.00 -3.81
N ARG A 103 10.41 -12.16 -4.37
CA ARG A 103 11.18 -12.84 -5.41
C ARG A 103 10.55 -12.66 -6.79
N PRO A 104 11.35 -12.76 -7.86
CA PRO A 104 10.80 -12.94 -9.20
C PRO A 104 9.85 -14.14 -9.24
N GLY A 105 8.71 -13.97 -9.91
CA GLY A 105 7.90 -15.10 -10.35
C GLY A 105 8.51 -15.72 -11.61
N GLU A 106 7.92 -16.82 -12.08
CA GLU A 106 8.33 -17.46 -13.34
C GLU A 106 7.96 -16.62 -14.57
N GLU A 107 7.00 -15.71 -14.42
CA GLU A 107 6.53 -14.85 -15.51
C GLU A 107 7.58 -13.81 -15.92
N ARG A 108 7.97 -13.86 -17.20
CA ARG A 108 8.91 -12.92 -17.82
C ARG A 108 8.33 -11.50 -17.90
N ASN A 109 7.02 -11.38 -18.07
CA ASN A 109 6.30 -10.12 -18.19
C ASN A 109 5.17 -10.05 -17.15
N PRO A 110 5.42 -9.44 -15.98
CA PRO A 110 4.44 -9.39 -14.90
C PRO A 110 3.25 -8.51 -15.29
N SER A 111 2.04 -8.94 -14.96
CA SER A 111 0.84 -8.12 -15.16
C SER A 111 0.72 -7.03 -14.09
N PRO A 112 0.01 -5.90 -14.36
CA PRO A 112 -0.14 -4.83 -13.37
C PRO A 112 -0.75 -5.29 -12.02
N SER A 113 -1.60 -6.32 -12.04
CA SER A 113 -2.20 -6.93 -10.85
C SER A 113 -1.20 -7.72 -9.99
N GLU A 114 -0.09 -8.15 -10.58
CA GLU A 114 1.03 -8.74 -9.85
C GLU A 114 2.03 -7.69 -9.41
N VAL A 115 2.28 -6.69 -10.25
CA VAL A 115 3.18 -5.57 -9.93
C VAL A 115 2.69 -4.83 -8.70
N VAL A 116 1.39 -4.64 -8.52
CA VAL A 116 0.83 -3.96 -7.33
C VAL A 116 1.24 -4.64 -6.00
N GLN A 117 1.55 -5.94 -6.04
CA GLN A 117 1.97 -6.74 -4.88
C GLN A 117 3.49 -6.78 -4.70
N TRP A 118 4.27 -6.05 -5.50
CA TRP A 118 5.73 -6.07 -5.38
C TRP A 118 6.21 -5.34 -4.13
N SER A 119 7.08 -6.00 -3.38
CA SER A 119 7.91 -5.34 -2.36
C SER A 119 8.91 -4.37 -3.01
N ASN A 120 9.47 -3.45 -2.22
CA ASN A 120 10.59 -2.60 -2.58
C ASN A 120 11.77 -3.41 -3.10
N HIS A 121 12.07 -4.55 -2.46
CA HIS A 121 13.12 -5.45 -2.94
C HIS A 121 12.84 -5.99 -4.34
N ARG A 122 11.59 -6.39 -4.62
CA ARG A 122 11.21 -6.85 -5.95
C ARG A 122 11.33 -5.75 -7.01
N VAL A 123 11.01 -4.49 -6.67
CA VAL A 123 11.24 -3.33 -7.56
C VAL A 123 12.73 -3.13 -7.84
N MET A 124 13.60 -3.28 -6.83
CA MET A 124 15.06 -3.22 -7.03
C MET A 124 15.56 -4.37 -7.94
N GLU A 125 15.02 -5.58 -7.82
CA GLU A 125 15.32 -6.68 -8.75
C GLU A 125 14.85 -6.38 -10.17
N TRP A 126 13.67 -5.78 -10.32
CA TRP A 126 13.20 -5.33 -11.64
C TRP A 126 14.14 -4.32 -12.29
N LEU A 127 14.63 -3.32 -11.54
CA LEU A 127 15.62 -2.36 -12.06
C LEU A 127 16.87 -3.06 -12.59
N ARG A 128 17.35 -4.11 -11.92
CA ARG A 128 18.48 -4.91 -12.42
C ARG A 128 18.14 -5.61 -13.74
N SER A 129 16.93 -6.16 -13.86
CA SER A 129 16.49 -6.86 -15.08
C SER A 129 16.29 -5.94 -16.29
N VAL A 130 16.21 -4.62 -16.08
CA VAL A 130 16.11 -3.61 -17.14
C VAL A 130 17.38 -2.77 -17.25
N ASP A 131 18.54 -3.33 -16.89
CA ASP A 131 19.87 -2.69 -17.03
C ASP A 131 20.05 -1.38 -16.23
N LEU A 132 19.38 -1.25 -15.09
CA LEU A 132 19.48 -0.11 -14.16
C LEU A 132 20.00 -0.53 -12.79
N ALA A 133 20.82 -1.58 -12.73
CA ALA A 133 21.28 -2.19 -11.49
C ALA A 133 22.03 -1.21 -10.56
N GLU A 134 22.82 -0.29 -11.12
CA GLU A 134 23.60 0.68 -10.37
C GLU A 134 22.73 1.69 -9.57
N PHE A 135 21.50 1.94 -10.03
CA PHE A 135 20.57 2.88 -9.38
C PHE A 135 19.68 2.21 -8.33
N ALA A 136 19.52 0.89 -8.39
CA ALA A 136 18.60 0.15 -7.51
C ALA A 136 18.82 0.41 -6.00
N PRO A 137 20.06 0.51 -5.47
CA PRO A 137 20.29 0.80 -4.05
C PRO A 137 19.68 2.13 -3.57
N ASN A 138 19.46 3.11 -4.47
CA ASN A 138 18.86 4.40 -4.13
C ASN A 138 17.39 4.29 -3.71
N LEU A 139 16.73 3.15 -3.98
CA LEU A 139 15.35 2.92 -3.54
C LEU A 139 15.23 2.48 -2.07
N ARG A 140 16.32 2.21 -1.36
CA ARG A 140 16.27 1.88 0.07
C ARG A 140 15.80 3.08 0.87
N GLY A 141 14.77 2.90 1.71
CA GLY A 141 14.20 4.00 2.50
C GLY A 141 13.34 4.99 1.71
N SER A 142 13.14 4.76 0.40
CA SER A 142 12.36 5.64 -0.48
C SER A 142 10.84 5.47 -0.35
N GLY A 143 10.39 4.33 0.19
CA GLY A 143 8.98 3.94 0.19
C GLY A 143 8.44 3.44 -1.16
N VAL A 144 9.29 3.27 -2.19
CA VAL A 144 8.85 2.77 -3.49
C VAL A 144 8.58 1.27 -3.42
N HIS A 145 7.34 0.89 -3.74
CA HIS A 145 6.89 -0.49 -3.87
C HIS A 145 5.80 -0.56 -4.94
N GLY A 146 5.36 -1.76 -5.29
CA GLY A 146 4.38 -2.03 -6.33
C GLY A 146 3.07 -1.25 -6.19
N GLY A 147 2.52 -1.23 -4.98
CA GLY A 147 1.33 -0.48 -4.63
C GLY A 147 1.45 1.01 -4.99
N LEU A 148 2.54 1.67 -4.58
CA LEU A 148 2.79 3.07 -4.94
C LEU A 148 2.92 3.26 -6.46
N ILE A 149 3.64 2.36 -7.14
CA ILE A 149 3.86 2.45 -8.59
C ILE A 149 2.54 2.37 -9.35
N ILE A 150 1.64 1.46 -8.98
CA ILE A 150 0.39 1.23 -9.69
C ILE A 150 -0.72 2.18 -9.23
N LEU A 151 -0.91 2.36 -7.92
CA LEU A 151 -2.12 2.97 -7.35
C LEU A 151 -2.05 4.49 -7.20
N GLU A 152 -0.86 5.10 -7.20
CA GLU A 152 -0.74 6.56 -7.07
C GLU A 152 -0.65 7.23 -8.46
N PRO A 153 -1.69 7.96 -8.91
CA PRO A 153 -1.73 8.56 -10.26
C PRO A 153 -0.59 9.56 -10.49
N ARG A 154 -0.10 10.20 -9.42
CA ARG A 154 1.01 11.16 -9.49
C ARG A 154 2.40 10.51 -9.53
N PHE A 155 2.50 9.19 -9.31
CA PHE A 155 3.78 8.48 -9.38
C PHE A 155 4.09 8.12 -10.84
N SER A 156 5.06 8.82 -11.45
CA SER A 156 5.47 8.66 -12.85
C SER A 156 6.94 8.22 -12.98
N SER A 157 7.38 7.99 -14.22
CA SER A 157 8.79 7.74 -14.56
C SER A 157 9.72 8.86 -14.09
N GLU A 158 9.26 10.11 -14.09
CA GLU A 158 10.01 11.28 -13.64
C GLU A 158 10.20 11.27 -12.13
N THR A 159 9.15 10.91 -11.37
CA THR A 159 9.23 10.73 -9.92
C THR A 159 10.19 9.59 -9.57
N LEU A 160 10.12 8.47 -10.28
CA LEU A 160 11.04 7.35 -10.10
C LEU A 160 12.49 7.74 -10.43
N ALA A 161 12.72 8.47 -11.53
CA ALA A 161 14.05 8.96 -11.89
C ALA A 161 14.66 9.88 -10.81
N LEU A 162 13.83 10.72 -10.17
CA LEU A 162 14.26 11.56 -9.06
C LEU A 162 14.69 10.71 -7.85
N LEU A 163 13.90 9.70 -7.48
CA LEU A 163 14.21 8.79 -6.37
C LEU A 163 15.44 7.90 -6.65
N LEU A 164 15.70 7.60 -7.92
CA LEU A 164 16.89 6.90 -8.37
C LEU A 164 18.13 7.81 -8.47
N ASN A 165 18.01 9.10 -8.17
CA ASN A 165 19.05 10.11 -8.33
C ASN A 165 19.62 10.19 -9.76
N ILE A 166 18.79 9.93 -10.78
CA ILE A 166 19.18 10.09 -12.18
C ILE A 166 19.04 11.56 -12.57
N PRO A 167 20.12 12.29 -12.94
CA PRO A 167 20.01 13.71 -13.28
C PRO A 167 19.15 13.98 -14.53
N PRO A 168 18.50 15.16 -14.65
CA PRO A 168 17.74 15.55 -15.85
C PRO A 168 18.56 15.48 -17.15
N GLN A 169 19.86 15.72 -17.07
CA GLN A 169 20.79 15.76 -18.20
C GLN A 169 21.07 14.36 -18.79
N LYS A 170 20.80 13.28 -18.06
CA LYS A 170 20.97 11.90 -18.54
C LYS A 170 19.74 11.46 -19.36
N THR A 171 19.51 12.15 -20.48
CA THR A 171 18.29 12.01 -21.30
C THR A 171 18.07 10.60 -21.84
N LEU A 172 19.13 9.92 -22.31
CA LEU A 172 19.05 8.53 -22.78
C LEU A 172 18.59 7.56 -21.68
N LEU A 173 19.17 7.71 -20.48
CA LEU A 173 18.85 6.88 -19.32
C LEU A 173 17.40 7.13 -18.84
N ARG A 174 16.98 8.39 -18.80
CA ARG A 174 15.60 8.76 -18.45
C ARG A 174 14.58 8.24 -19.47
N ARG A 175 14.91 8.28 -20.76
CA ARG A 175 14.09 7.70 -21.83
C ARG A 175 13.97 6.18 -21.65
N HIS A 176 15.09 5.50 -21.40
CA HIS A 176 15.11 4.06 -21.14
C HIS A 176 14.22 3.69 -19.93
N LEU A 177 14.39 4.39 -18.81
CA LEU A 177 13.56 4.23 -17.62
C LEU A 177 12.08 4.48 -17.91
N ALA A 178 11.74 5.51 -18.69
CA ALA A 178 10.35 5.82 -19.04
C ALA A 178 9.72 4.69 -19.86
N THR A 179 10.44 4.14 -20.85
CA THR A 179 9.96 3.00 -21.64
C THR A 179 9.77 1.75 -20.77
N ALA A 180 10.76 1.41 -19.93
CA ALA A 180 10.66 0.28 -19.01
C ALA A 180 9.51 0.45 -18.00
N PHE A 181 9.32 1.67 -17.48
CA PHE A 181 8.24 1.99 -16.55
C PHE A 181 6.87 1.86 -17.21
N SER A 182 6.68 2.37 -18.43
CA SER A 182 5.43 2.20 -19.18
C SER A 182 5.10 0.73 -19.46
N ALA A 183 6.12 -0.09 -19.77
CA ALA A 183 5.94 -1.54 -19.93
C ALA A 183 5.53 -2.21 -18.60
N LEU A 184 6.13 -1.81 -17.48
CA LEU A 184 5.85 -2.36 -16.15
C LEU A 184 4.42 -2.07 -15.68
N VAL A 185 3.94 -0.83 -15.83
CA VAL A 185 2.61 -0.44 -15.33
C VAL A 185 1.47 -0.83 -16.28
N GLY A 186 1.79 -1.16 -17.53
CA GLY A 186 0.82 -1.49 -18.57
C GLY A 186 0.20 -0.25 -19.23
N ALA A 187 -0.38 -0.45 -20.42
CA ALA A 187 -0.86 0.64 -21.27
C ALA A 187 -1.92 1.53 -20.60
N GLN A 188 -2.86 0.92 -19.87
CA GLN A 188 -3.93 1.66 -19.20
C GLN A 188 -3.38 2.58 -18.10
N ALA A 189 -2.63 2.04 -17.13
CA ALA A 189 -2.08 2.84 -16.04
C ALA A 189 -1.06 3.88 -16.55
N ALA A 190 -0.31 3.57 -17.61
CA ALA A 190 0.60 4.53 -18.25
C ALA A 190 -0.17 5.72 -18.85
N GLN A 191 -1.32 5.46 -19.48
CA GLN A 191 -2.18 6.50 -20.05
C GLN A 191 -2.81 7.37 -18.96
N GLU A 192 -3.39 6.76 -17.93
CA GLU A 192 -4.01 7.48 -16.80
C GLU A 192 -2.99 8.41 -16.08
N LYS A 193 -1.76 7.92 -15.87
CA LYS A 193 -0.68 8.73 -15.27
C LYS A 193 -0.27 9.90 -16.17
N ARG A 194 -0.27 9.71 -17.49
CA ARG A 194 0.04 10.78 -18.46
C ARG A 194 -1.06 11.83 -18.49
N GLU A 195 -2.32 11.43 -18.48
CA GLU A 195 -3.47 12.33 -18.40
C GLU A 195 -3.44 13.13 -17.10
N TYR A 196 -3.13 12.49 -15.98
CA TYR A 196 -3.00 13.16 -14.69
C TYR A 196 -1.87 14.20 -14.70
N ALA A 197 -0.73 13.90 -15.32
CA ALA A 197 0.39 14.84 -15.45
C ALA A 197 0.08 16.04 -16.36
N ASN A 198 -0.81 15.85 -17.34
CA ASN A 198 -1.22 16.90 -18.29
C ASN A 198 -2.44 17.72 -17.82
N ALA A 199 -3.09 17.32 -16.72
CA ALA A 199 -4.26 18.01 -16.19
C ALA A 199 -3.91 19.42 -15.67
N THR A 200 -4.74 20.41 -15.99
CA THR A 200 -4.58 21.79 -15.52
C THR A 200 -4.64 21.86 -13.99
N GLY A 201 -3.65 22.51 -13.36
CA GLY A 201 -3.53 22.60 -11.90
C GLY A 201 -2.90 21.37 -11.22
N HIS A 202 -2.31 20.46 -12.00
CA HIS A 202 -1.55 19.32 -11.48
C HIS A 202 -0.42 19.75 -10.52
N VAL A 203 -0.37 19.12 -9.34
CA VAL A 203 0.75 19.29 -8.39
C VAL A 203 1.64 18.04 -8.46
N PRO A 204 2.88 18.16 -8.97
CA PRO A 204 3.78 17.00 -9.09
C PRO A 204 4.07 16.38 -7.72
N LEU A 205 4.33 15.06 -7.71
CA LEU A 205 4.82 14.40 -6.51
C LEU A 205 6.22 14.96 -6.20
N THR A 206 6.28 15.83 -5.21
CA THR A 206 7.52 16.44 -4.74
C THR A 206 7.99 15.62 -3.55
N THR A 207 9.07 14.85 -3.75
CA THR A 207 9.67 13.98 -2.72
C THR A 207 10.11 14.75 -1.47
N THR A 208 10.20 16.08 -1.56
CA THR A 208 10.59 17.03 -0.52
C THR A 208 9.49 18.01 -0.07
N ALA A 209 8.26 17.93 -0.62
CA ALA A 209 7.22 18.90 -0.25
C ALA A 209 6.68 18.63 1.15
N LYS A 210 6.81 19.65 2.00
CA LYS A 210 6.28 19.69 3.37
C LYS A 210 4.76 19.82 3.32
N VAL A 211 4.03 18.82 3.84
CA VAL A 211 2.61 18.99 4.13
C VAL A 211 2.49 19.84 5.40
N LYS A 212 1.87 21.02 5.29
CA LYS A 212 1.41 21.76 6.47
C LYS A 212 0.04 21.21 6.87
N PRO A 213 -0.20 20.87 8.15
CA PRO A 213 -1.55 20.54 8.59
C PRO A 213 -2.48 21.74 8.32
N LYS A 214 -3.64 21.48 7.72
CA LYS A 214 -4.71 22.48 7.70
C LYS A 214 -5.11 22.71 9.16
N LYS A 215 -4.74 23.87 9.73
CA LYS A 215 -5.39 24.35 10.95
C LYS A 215 -6.86 24.54 10.61
N LEU A 216 -7.72 23.66 11.11
CA LEU A 216 -9.15 23.95 11.22
C LEU A 216 -9.26 25.22 12.06
N GLY A 217 -9.63 26.33 11.41
CA GLY A 217 -9.85 27.60 12.07
C GLY A 217 -10.94 27.43 13.12
N PHE A 218 -10.61 27.78 14.36
CA PHE A 218 -11.54 27.83 15.47
C PHE A 218 -12.44 29.07 15.27
N THR A 219 -13.47 28.95 14.44
CA THR A 219 -14.54 29.94 14.38
C THR A 219 -15.88 29.22 14.35
N GLN A 220 -16.72 29.59 15.32
CA GLN A 220 -18.14 29.24 15.52
C GLN A 220 -18.43 28.10 16.50
N PHE A 221 -18.47 28.48 17.78
CA PHE A 221 -19.39 27.91 18.75
C PHE A 221 -20.84 28.22 18.34
N SER A 222 -21.51 27.28 17.68
CA SER A 222 -22.96 27.14 17.76
C SER A 222 -23.41 25.80 17.18
N HIS A 223 -24.13 25.03 18.00
CA HIS A 223 -24.79 23.73 17.74
C HIS A 223 -24.04 22.47 18.18
N LEU A 224 -24.01 22.28 19.50
CA LEU A 224 -24.17 20.95 20.10
C LEU A 224 -25.50 20.34 19.62
N ARG A 225 -25.44 19.55 18.55
CA ARG A 225 -26.27 18.35 18.43
C ARG A 225 -25.33 17.19 18.13
N LYS A 226 -25.34 16.26 19.07
CA LYS A 226 -24.65 14.97 19.15
C LYS A 226 -24.72 14.22 17.81
N ARG A 227 -23.85 14.58 16.86
CA ARG A 227 -23.64 13.83 15.62
C ARG A 227 -22.50 12.87 15.94
N LYS A 228 -22.77 11.56 15.90
CA LYS A 228 -21.74 10.51 15.99
C LYS A 228 -20.58 10.93 15.10
N GLN A 229 -19.42 11.14 15.71
CA GLN A 229 -18.18 11.41 14.99
C GLN A 229 -17.85 10.13 14.21
N ASP A 230 -18.07 10.17 12.91
CA ASP A 230 -17.71 9.07 12.02
C ASP A 230 -16.22 9.21 11.71
N ASP A 231 -15.39 8.64 12.58
CA ASP A 231 -13.91 8.63 12.47
C ASP A 231 -13.41 7.95 11.18
N SER A 232 -14.31 7.38 10.37
CA SER A 232 -13.97 6.65 9.13
C SER A 232 -13.42 7.53 8.00
N LEU A 233 -13.69 8.83 8.01
CA LEU A 233 -13.27 9.75 6.95
C LEU A 233 -11.81 10.22 7.10
N ASP A 234 -11.22 10.04 8.28
CA ASP A 234 -9.85 10.48 8.59
C ASP A 234 -8.80 9.38 8.41
N TYR A 235 -9.22 8.15 8.09
CA TYR A 235 -8.29 7.05 7.81
C TYR A 235 -7.49 7.31 6.52
N ILE A 236 -6.22 6.93 6.54
CA ILE A 236 -5.30 7.09 5.41
C ILE A 236 -5.83 6.36 4.17
N CYS A 237 -6.35 5.16 4.38
CA CYS A 237 -7.04 4.36 3.38
C CYS A 237 -8.46 4.09 3.89
N PRO A 238 -9.48 4.85 3.44
CA PRO A 238 -10.87 4.58 3.78
C PRO A 238 -11.23 3.15 3.40
N MET A 239 -11.97 2.46 4.27
CA MET A 239 -12.53 1.16 3.94
C MET A 239 -13.81 1.34 3.14
N ASP A 240 -13.99 0.57 2.07
CA ASP A 240 -15.28 0.44 1.40
C ASP A 240 -16.24 -0.35 2.31
N THR A 241 -16.66 0.27 3.41
CA THR A 241 -17.88 -0.18 4.08
C THR A 241 -19.00 0.21 3.16
N GLY A 242 -19.55 -0.76 2.40
CA GLY A 242 -20.62 -0.55 1.44
C GLY A 242 -21.74 0.31 2.05
N ALA A 243 -21.69 1.61 1.78
CA ALA A 243 -22.72 2.53 2.17
C ALA A 243 -23.85 2.34 1.16
N VAL A 244 -24.95 1.72 1.62
CA VAL A 244 -26.22 1.78 0.91
C VAL A 244 -26.61 3.26 0.88
N ALA A 245 -26.38 3.91 -0.27
CA ALA A 245 -26.72 5.29 -0.47
C ALA A 245 -28.24 5.44 -0.39
N VAL A 246 -28.72 6.01 0.71
CA VAL A 246 -30.07 6.59 0.76
C VAL A 246 -29.92 8.05 0.38
N ASN A 247 -30.49 8.38 -0.78
CA ASN A 247 -30.76 9.72 -1.35
C ASN A 247 -29.60 10.49 -2.01
N GLY A 248 -29.60 10.43 -3.34
CA GLY A 248 -29.83 11.63 -4.17
C GLY A 248 -28.76 12.72 -4.17
N GLY A 249 -27.49 12.34 -4.38
CA GLY A 249 -26.43 13.28 -4.75
C GLY A 249 -25.40 12.54 -5.58
N SER A 250 -25.15 13.02 -6.80
CA SER A 250 -24.14 12.45 -7.71
C SER A 250 -22.76 12.40 -7.01
N PRO A 251 -22.13 11.22 -6.90
CA PRO A 251 -20.77 11.13 -6.36
C PRO A 251 -19.77 11.76 -7.34
N PRO A 252 -18.62 12.28 -6.88
CA PRO A 252 -17.54 12.66 -7.77
C PRO A 252 -17.06 11.42 -8.54
N PRO A 253 -16.46 11.56 -9.73
CA PRO A 253 -16.06 10.43 -10.55
C PRO A 253 -14.89 9.69 -9.88
N SER A 254 -15.22 8.73 -9.00
CA SER A 254 -14.36 7.60 -8.70
C SER A 254 -14.42 6.67 -9.91
N ALA A 255 -13.62 7.00 -10.92
CA ALA A 255 -13.56 6.24 -12.14
C ALA A 255 -12.73 4.96 -11.92
N ALA A 256 -13.45 3.83 -12.04
CA ALA A 256 -12.97 2.58 -12.64
C ALA A 256 -11.86 1.78 -11.92
N LEU A 257 -12.17 1.26 -10.74
CA LEU A 257 -11.58 -0.01 -10.26
C LEU A 257 -12.55 -1.17 -10.52
N LYS A 258 -12.79 -1.47 -11.79
CA LYS A 258 -13.39 -2.75 -12.22
C LYS A 258 -12.33 -3.47 -13.05
N GLY A 259 -11.56 -4.36 -12.43
CA GLY A 259 -10.61 -5.18 -13.18
C GLY A 259 -9.57 -5.96 -12.39
N LEU A 260 -9.40 -5.72 -11.09
CA LEU A 260 -8.41 -6.44 -10.29
C LEU A 260 -9.08 -7.51 -9.41
N SER A 261 -9.56 -8.58 -10.03
CA SER A 261 -9.91 -9.81 -9.31
C SER A 261 -8.63 -10.62 -9.07
N PRO A 262 -8.40 -11.16 -7.86
CA PRO A 262 -7.27 -12.07 -7.64
C PRO A 262 -7.46 -13.39 -8.40
N PRO A 263 -6.38 -14.04 -8.86
CA PRO A 263 -6.47 -15.37 -9.45
C PRO A 263 -6.93 -16.38 -8.38
N ARG A 264 -7.92 -17.21 -8.75
CA ARG A 264 -8.35 -18.35 -7.92
C ARG A 264 -7.21 -19.37 -7.86
N GLN A 265 -6.73 -19.68 -6.67
CA GLN A 265 -5.89 -20.86 -6.45
C GLN A 265 -6.78 -22.08 -6.71
N ALA A 266 -6.41 -22.91 -7.70
CA ALA A 266 -7.02 -24.21 -7.90
C ALA A 266 -6.42 -25.18 -6.89
N ASP A 267 -7.25 -25.70 -6.00
CA ASP A 267 -6.90 -26.84 -5.15
C ASP A 267 -6.69 -28.06 -6.07
N GLN A 268 -5.45 -28.50 -6.20
CA GLN A 268 -5.13 -29.82 -6.75
C GLN A 268 -5.33 -30.83 -5.62
N GLN A 269 -6.43 -31.56 -5.68
CA GLN A 269 -6.65 -32.77 -4.92
C GLN A 269 -5.94 -33.90 -5.67
N GLU A 270 -4.91 -34.48 -5.06
CA GLU A 270 -4.17 -35.63 -5.60
C GLU A 270 -5.09 -36.86 -5.62
N ASP A 271 -5.36 -37.38 -6.82
CA ASP A 271 -5.96 -38.71 -7.02
C ASP A 271 -4.88 -39.77 -6.80
N GLU A 272 -4.99 -40.56 -5.73
CA GLU A 272 -4.23 -41.79 -5.54
C GLU A 272 -4.70 -42.85 -6.55
N VAL A 273 -3.83 -43.16 -7.52
CA VAL A 273 -4.00 -44.30 -8.43
C VAL A 273 -3.54 -45.56 -7.71
N GLU A 274 -4.50 -46.42 -7.39
CA GLU A 274 -4.33 -47.75 -6.83
C GLU A 274 -3.65 -48.68 -7.86
N THR A 275 -2.33 -48.88 -7.74
CA THR A 275 -1.60 -49.91 -8.49
C THR A 275 -1.75 -51.26 -7.79
N GLY A 276 -2.40 -52.21 -8.48
CA GLY A 276 -2.63 -53.57 -8.02
C GLY A 276 -1.35 -54.35 -7.69
N ALA A 277 -1.35 -54.99 -6.52
CA ALA A 277 -0.39 -56.01 -6.14
C ALA A 277 -1.02 -57.39 -6.36
N GLN A 278 -0.52 -58.09 -7.37
CA GLN A 278 -0.82 -59.48 -7.67
C GLN A 278 0.02 -60.37 -6.75
N THR A 279 -0.58 -60.95 -5.71
CA THR A 279 0.06 -62.01 -4.92
C THR A 279 -0.55 -63.35 -5.29
N GLY A 280 0.22 -64.17 -5.99
CA GLY A 280 -0.06 -65.59 -6.14
C GLY A 280 0.26 -66.36 -4.86
N SER A 281 -0.63 -67.26 -4.46
CA SER A 281 -0.26 -68.44 -3.66
C SER A 281 -1.31 -69.55 -3.86
N LYS A 282 -0.83 -70.65 -4.47
CA LYS A 282 -1.12 -72.06 -4.19
C LYS A 282 -2.56 -72.44 -3.75
N HIS A 283 -3.26 -73.14 -4.64
CA HIS A 283 -3.54 -74.57 -4.49
C HIS A 283 -3.78 -75.22 -5.85
#